data_AF-A0A2V6WGD3-F1
#
_entry.id   AF-A0A2V6WGD3-F1
#
_cell.length_a   1.000
_cell.length_b   1.000
_cell.length_c   1.000
_cell.angle_alpha   90.00
_cell.angle_beta   90.00
_cell.angle_gamma   90.00
#
_symmetry.space_group_name_H-M   'P 1'
#
loop_
_entity.id
_entity.type
_entity.pdbx_description
1 polymer ?
#
loop_
_entity_poly.entity_id
_entity_poly.type
_entity_poly.pdbx_seq_one_letter_code
_entity_poly.pdbx_strand_id
1 'polypeptide(L)'
;MRGTWRGTWGGAPVALLITDQQTAAGYSGLYVGNYQVLGHERPGVSGILTSQIDKAQTSVRAGGWFGGVGNQLTLVIVADSPSGQQRITVRPDGPDRLVGMGESSFRWGPSGPIELRRTAQTR
;
A
#
# COMPACT_ATOMS: atom_id res chain seq x y z
N MET A 1 -2.09 -12.68 0.10
CA MET A 1 -1.31 -11.65 0.83
C MET A 1 -1.97 -11.12 2.11
N ARG A 2 -3.23 -11.46 2.41
CA ARG A 2 -3.96 -11.05 3.63
C ARG A 2 -3.14 -11.21 4.91
N GLY A 3 -3.38 -10.36 5.90
CA GLY A 3 -2.73 -10.41 7.21
C GLY A 3 -2.01 -9.12 7.57
N THR A 4 -1.30 -9.16 8.69
CA THR A 4 -0.61 -8.01 9.27
C THR A 4 0.86 -8.00 8.85
N TRP A 5 1.30 -6.86 8.36
CA TRP A 5 2.67 -6.59 7.96
C TRP A 5 3.21 -5.42 8.79
N ARG A 6 4.44 -5.52 9.29
CA ARG A 6 5.07 -4.48 10.11
C ARG A 6 6.52 -4.26 9.71
N GLY A 7 7.02 -3.05 9.89
CA GLY A 7 8.43 -2.76 9.69
C GLY A 7 8.71 -1.27 9.70
N THR A 8 9.48 -0.79 8.73
CA THR A 8 9.93 0.61 8.68
C THR A 8 9.63 1.28 7.35
N TRP A 9 9.36 2.58 7.38
CA TRP A 9 9.22 3.46 6.21
C TRP A 9 10.00 4.75 6.47
N GLY A 10 11.06 4.98 5.71
CA GLY A 10 11.99 6.09 5.96
C GLY A 10 12.64 6.01 7.35
N GLY A 11 12.80 4.81 7.90
CA GLY A 11 13.28 4.57 9.26
C GLY A 11 12.23 4.69 10.36
N ALA A 12 11.02 5.20 10.07
CA ALA A 12 9.93 5.30 11.04
C ALA A 12 9.07 4.00 11.06
N PRO A 13 8.48 3.62 12.20
CA PRO A 13 7.60 2.46 12.27
C PRO A 13 6.38 2.57 11.34
N VAL A 14 6.06 1.47 10.65
CA VAL A 14 4.88 1.35 9.79
C VAL A 14 4.22 -0.02 9.97
N ALA A 15 2.90 -0.06 9.88
CA ALA A 15 2.13 -1.28 9.83
C ALA A 15 1.08 -1.23 8.71
N LEU A 16 0.85 -2.37 8.07
CA LEU A 16 -0.15 -2.55 7.03
C LEU A 16 -0.97 -3.78 7.36
N LEU A 17 -2.26 -3.59 7.59
CA LEU A 17 -3.22 -4.67 7.73
C LEU A 17 -3.96 -4.83 6.41
N ILE A 18 -3.75 -5.96 5.72
CA ILE A 18 -4.52 -6.31 4.50
C ILE A 18 -5.70 -7.18 4.92
N THR A 19 -6.90 -6.61 4.89
CA THR A 19 -8.13 -7.26 5.32
C THR A 19 -8.79 -8.05 4.21
N ASP A 20 -8.77 -7.55 2.97
CA ASP A 20 -9.45 -8.17 1.84
C ASP A 20 -8.58 -8.17 0.58
N GLN A 21 -8.81 -9.16 -0.28
CA GLN A 21 -8.28 -9.21 -1.63
C GLN A 21 -9.48 -9.13 -2.57
N GLN A 22 -9.83 -7.92 -2.97
CA GLN A 22 -10.92 -7.65 -3.90
C GLN A 22 -10.40 -7.62 -5.33
N THR A 23 -11.26 -7.69 -6.33
CA THR A 23 -10.89 -7.22 -7.67
C THR A 23 -10.94 -5.69 -7.64
N ALA A 24 -9.80 -5.01 -7.77
CA ALA A 24 -9.76 -3.55 -7.83
C ALA A 24 -9.63 -3.11 -9.29
N ALA A 25 -10.36 -2.06 -9.68
CA ALA A 25 -10.08 -1.35 -10.91
C ALA A 25 -8.66 -0.81 -10.84
N GLY A 26 -7.72 -1.42 -11.56
CA GLY A 26 -6.41 -0.83 -11.73
C GLY A 26 -6.58 0.50 -12.44
N TYR A 27 -6.03 1.59 -11.89
CA TYR A 27 -6.12 2.97 -12.43
C TYR A 27 -5.54 3.15 -13.85
N SER A 28 -5.26 2.08 -14.59
CA SER A 28 -5.09 2.12 -16.05
C SER A 28 -6.45 2.07 -16.77
N GLY A 29 -7.46 2.75 -16.22
CA GLY A 29 -8.81 2.78 -16.74
C GLY A 29 -9.09 4.09 -17.47
N LEU A 30 -9.59 4.02 -18.71
CA LEU A 30 -10.15 5.20 -19.37
C LEU A 30 -11.59 5.35 -18.89
N TYR A 31 -11.90 6.46 -18.23
CA TYR A 31 -13.22 6.72 -17.66
C TYR A 31 -14.00 7.71 -18.54
N VAL A 32 -15.29 7.43 -18.76
CA VAL A 32 -16.26 8.40 -19.26
C VAL A 32 -17.30 8.58 -18.17
N GLY A 33 -17.23 9.70 -17.45
CA GLY A 33 -18.00 9.89 -16.22
C GLY A 33 -17.58 8.91 -15.12
N ASN A 34 -18.55 8.27 -14.45
CA ASN A 34 -18.29 7.28 -13.40
C ASN A 34 -18.13 5.84 -13.94
N TYR A 35 -18.14 5.65 -15.26
CA TYR A 35 -18.07 4.33 -15.89
C TYR A 35 -16.69 4.11 -16.53
N GLN A 36 -16.07 2.96 -16.22
CA GLN A 36 -14.81 2.55 -16.83
C GLN A 36 -15.07 1.92 -18.20
N VAL A 37 -14.47 2.49 -19.25
CA VAL A 37 -14.68 2.09 -20.65
C VAL A 37 -13.58 1.16 -21.15
N LEU A 38 -12.36 1.30 -20.61
CA LEU A 38 -11.19 0.46 -20.90
C LEU A 38 -10.45 0.15 -19.61
N GLY A 39 -9.82 -1.02 -19.50
CA GLY A 39 -8.91 -1.40 -18.42
C GLY A 39 -9.17 -2.79 -17.88
N HIS A 40 -8.09 -3.54 -17.62
CA HIS A 40 -8.19 -4.87 -17.03
C HIS A 40 -8.44 -4.75 -15.52
N GLU A 41 -9.43 -5.51 -15.03
CA GLU A 41 -9.59 -5.81 -13.61
C GLU A 41 -8.26 -6.33 -13.06
N ARG A 42 -7.70 -5.66 -12.04
CA ARG A 42 -6.48 -6.11 -11.38
C ARG A 42 -6.85 -6.66 -10.02
N PRO A 43 -6.21 -7.73 -9.56
CA PRO A 43 -6.31 -8.11 -8.16
C PRO A 43 -5.95 -6.88 -7.30
N GLY A 44 -6.84 -6.59 -6.37
CA GLY A 44 -6.81 -5.47 -5.47
C GLY A 44 -6.63 -5.93 -4.03
N VAL A 45 -6.30 -4.97 -3.17
CA VAL A 45 -6.27 -5.16 -1.73
C VAL A 45 -6.94 -3.97 -1.06
N SER A 46 -7.57 -4.22 0.08
CA SER A 46 -8.03 -3.18 0.99
C SER A 46 -7.55 -3.46 2.41
N GLY A 47 -7.43 -2.40 3.19
CA GLY A 47 -6.80 -2.51 4.49
C GLY A 47 -6.66 -1.21 5.26
N ILE A 48 -5.79 -1.25 6.26
CA ILE A 48 -5.42 -0.10 7.09
C ILE A 48 -3.90 0.09 6.99
N LEU A 49 -3.47 1.30 6.69
CA LEU A 49 -2.09 1.74 6.81
C LEU A 49 -1.95 2.54 8.10
N THR A 50 -1.06 2.11 8.97
CA THR A 50 -0.62 2.85 10.15
C THR A 50 0.79 3.35 9.92
N SER A 51 0.98 4.67 9.91
CA SER A 51 2.27 5.30 9.69
C SER A 51 2.49 6.48 10.63
N GLN A 52 3.74 6.91 10.79
CA GLN A 52 4.08 8.07 11.60
C GLN A 52 3.93 9.37 10.80
N ILE A 53 2.91 10.18 11.12
CA ILE A 53 2.69 11.52 10.54
C ILE A 53 2.91 12.53 11.67
N ASP A 54 3.82 13.49 11.46
CA ASP A 54 4.16 14.50 12.47
C ASP A 54 4.42 13.89 13.87
N LYS A 55 5.25 12.83 13.91
CA LYS A 55 5.60 12.04 15.12
C LYS A 55 4.43 11.31 15.80
N ALA A 56 3.20 11.42 15.29
CA ALA A 56 2.05 10.68 15.78
C ALA A 56 1.76 9.45 14.90
N GLN A 57 1.39 8.33 15.52
CA GLN A 57 0.91 7.16 14.79
C GLN A 57 -0.51 7.41 14.29
N THR A 58 -0.67 7.39 12.97
CA THR A 58 -1.95 7.66 12.30
C THR A 58 -2.37 6.45 11.48
N SER A 59 -3.59 5.99 11.69
CA SER A 59 -4.19 4.85 10.97
C SER A 59 -5.23 5.36 9.98
N VAL A 60 -5.08 5.00 8.71
CA VAL A 60 -5.94 5.42 7.61
C VAL A 60 -6.35 4.23 6.76
N ARG A 61 -7.52 4.31 6.12
CA ARG A 61 -7.93 3.30 5.14
C ARG A 61 -6.98 3.34 3.96
N ALA A 62 -6.59 2.17 3.50
CA ALA A 62 -5.69 1.99 2.39
C ALA A 62 -6.33 1.05 1.36
N GLY A 63 -6.22 1.44 0.09
CA GLY A 63 -6.57 0.62 -1.05
C GLY A 63 -5.32 0.36 -1.89
N GLY A 64 -5.27 -0.76 -2.58
CA GLY A 64 -4.13 -1.07 -3.43
C GLY A 64 -4.48 -2.03 -4.55
N TRP A 65 -3.55 -2.16 -5.48
CA TRP A 65 -3.69 -3.06 -6.62
C TRP A 65 -2.34 -3.65 -6.98
N PHE A 66 -2.40 -4.87 -7.50
CA PHE A 66 -1.25 -5.53 -8.07
C PHE A 66 -0.96 -4.97 -9.47
N GLY A 67 0.33 -4.85 -9.80
CA GLY A 67 0.81 -4.46 -11.12
C GLY A 67 2.09 -5.20 -11.46
N GLY A 68 2.46 -5.20 -12.72
CA GLY A 68 3.76 -5.69 -13.19
C GLY A 68 4.66 -4.53 -13.60
N VAL A 69 5.89 -4.49 -13.10
CA VAL A 69 6.96 -3.67 -13.67
C VAL A 69 7.99 -4.64 -14.22
N GLY A 70 8.07 -4.77 -15.55
CA GLY A 70 8.78 -5.87 -16.20
C GLY A 70 8.21 -7.22 -15.78
N ASN A 71 9.09 -8.15 -15.38
CA ASN A 71 8.72 -9.50 -14.92
C ASN A 71 8.47 -9.59 -13.39
N GLN A 72 8.40 -8.46 -12.68
CA GLN A 72 8.22 -8.45 -11.22
C GLN A 72 6.81 -7.99 -10.82
N LEU A 73 6.18 -8.78 -9.94
CA LEU A 73 4.93 -8.42 -9.28
C LEU A 73 5.18 -7.32 -8.26
N THR A 74 4.44 -6.24 -8.39
CA THR A 74 4.41 -5.10 -7.47
C THR A 74 3.02 -4.92 -6.89
N LEU A 75 2.94 -4.42 -5.67
CA LEU A 75 1.73 -3.97 -5.01
C LEU A 75 1.86 -2.47 -4.77
N VAL A 76 0.94 -1.71 -5.37
CA VAL A 76 0.80 -0.28 -5.11
C VAL A 76 -0.31 -0.11 -4.08
N ILE A 77 -0.05 0.68 -3.04
CA ILE A 77 -0.98 1.00 -1.96
C ILE A 77 -1.08 2.52 -1.89
N VAL A 78 -2.32 3.00 -1.84
CA VAL A 78 -2.64 4.41 -1.66
C VAL A 78 -3.51 4.53 -0.42
N ALA A 79 -3.19 5.51 0.43
CA ALA A 79 -3.98 5.85 1.59
C ALA A 79 -4.17 7.37 1.64
N ASP A 80 -5.42 7.80 1.69
CA ASP A 80 -5.76 9.21 1.82
C ASP A 80 -5.86 9.54 3.31
N SER A 81 -4.89 10.32 3.81
CA SER A 81 -4.89 10.84 5.17
C SER A 81 -5.44 12.27 5.20
N PRO A 82 -5.90 12.77 6.35
CA PRO A 82 -6.28 14.18 6.49
C PRO A 82 -5.16 15.16 6.12
N SER A 83 -3.89 14.74 6.22
CA SER A 83 -2.72 15.56 5.86
C SER A 83 -2.36 15.51 4.38
N GLY A 84 -2.97 14.61 3.61
CA GLY A 84 -2.64 14.36 2.21
C GLY A 84 -2.46 12.88 1.90
N GLN A 85 -2.13 12.59 0.64
CA GLN A 85 -2.02 11.23 0.15
C GLN A 85 -0.68 10.60 0.53
N GLN A 86 -0.73 9.33 0.87
CA GLN A 86 0.41 8.45 1.07
C GLN A 86 0.39 7.35 0.02
N ARG A 87 1.50 7.13 -0.67
CA ARG A 87 1.64 6.09 -1.70
C ARG A 87 2.83 5.20 -1.38
N ILE A 88 2.62 3.90 -1.43
CA ILE A 88 3.63 2.88 -1.19
C ILE A 88 3.65 1.94 -2.39
N THR A 89 4.84 1.63 -2.90
CA THR A 89 5.04 0.61 -3.92
C THR A 89 6.00 -0.44 -3.37
N VAL A 90 5.52 -1.68 -3.21
CA VAL A 90 6.30 -2.78 -2.66
C VAL A 90 6.31 -3.99 -3.59
N ARG A 91 7.36 -4.80 -3.48
CA ARG A 91 7.48 -6.10 -4.13
C ARG A 91 7.82 -7.19 -3.09
N PRO A 92 7.46 -8.45 -3.35
CA PRO A 92 7.95 -9.57 -2.55
C PRO A 92 9.47 -9.68 -2.56
N ASP A 93 10.04 -9.97 -1.39
CA ASP A 93 11.45 -10.33 -1.19
C ASP A 93 11.52 -11.59 -0.32
N GLY A 94 10.87 -12.66 -0.81
CA GLY A 94 10.58 -13.88 -0.05
C GLY A 94 9.11 -13.97 0.39
N PRO A 95 8.74 -15.05 1.11
CA PRO A 95 7.33 -15.33 1.45
C PRO A 95 6.74 -14.34 2.47
N ASP A 96 7.57 -13.85 3.39
CA ASP A 96 7.15 -13.06 4.54
C ASP A 96 7.77 -11.67 4.60
N ARG A 97 8.29 -11.18 3.46
CA ARG A 97 8.93 -9.87 3.36
C ARG A 97 8.45 -9.12 2.11
N LEU A 98 8.14 -7.84 2.30
CA LEU A 98 7.88 -6.88 1.24
C LEU A 98 8.89 -5.73 1.35
N VAL A 99 9.44 -5.30 0.22
CA VAL A 99 10.39 -4.19 0.16
C VAL A 99 10.01 -3.23 -0.95
N GLY A 100 10.33 -1.95 -0.81
CA GLY A 100 10.07 -0.97 -1.85
C GLY A 100 10.30 0.47 -1.42
N MET A 101 9.49 1.37 -1.98
CA MET A 101 9.54 2.80 -1.70
C MET A 101 8.15 3.32 -1.34
N GLY A 102 8.09 4.34 -0.50
CA GLY A 102 6.88 5.10 -0.25
C GLY A 102 7.13 6.59 -0.21
N GLU A 103 6.10 7.36 -0.54
CA GLU A 103 6.11 8.81 -0.56
C GLU A 103 4.82 9.36 0.08
N SER A 104 4.96 10.54 0.70
CA SER A 104 3.84 11.34 1.18
C SER A 104 3.77 12.62 0.36
N SER A 105 2.56 13.07 0.03
CA SER A 105 2.34 14.36 -0.64
C SER A 105 2.62 15.59 0.24
N PHE A 106 3.05 15.38 1.48
CA PHE A 106 3.28 16.39 2.51
C PHE A 106 4.63 16.14 3.19
N ARG A 107 5.34 17.23 3.53
CA ARG A 107 6.76 17.20 3.93
C ARG A 107 7.03 16.54 5.29
N TRP A 108 6.06 16.57 6.20
CA TRP A 108 6.14 15.95 7.53
C TRP A 108 5.61 14.51 7.57
N GLY A 109 5.38 13.93 6.39
CA GLY A 109 5.05 12.52 6.22
C GLY A 109 6.29 11.65 6.02
N PRO A 110 6.16 10.34 6.23
CA PRO A 110 7.25 9.41 5.95
C PRO A 110 7.51 9.35 4.43
N SER A 111 8.77 9.16 4.06
CA SER A 111 9.19 9.03 2.67
C SER A 111 10.46 8.19 2.59
N GLY A 112 10.69 7.55 1.44
CA GLY A 112 11.86 6.73 1.18
C GLY A 112 11.61 5.23 1.30
N PRO A 113 12.65 4.43 1.64
CA PRO A 113 12.57 2.97 1.64
C PRO A 113 11.51 2.46 2.61
N ILE A 114 10.80 1.42 2.19
CA ILE A 114 9.87 0.69 3.05
C ILE A 114 10.23 -0.79 3.08
N GLU A 115 10.26 -1.34 4.29
CA GLU A 115 10.45 -2.76 4.54
C GLU A 115 9.36 -3.25 5.48
N LEU A 116 8.66 -4.31 5.08
CA LEU A 116 7.60 -4.92 5.86
C LEU A 116 7.88 -6.41 6.00
N ARG A 117 7.58 -6.95 7.17
CA ARG A 117 7.59 -8.38 7.46
C ARG A 117 6.21 -8.84 7.89
N ARG A 118 5.80 -10.03 7.44
CA ARG A 118 4.56 -10.65 7.88
C ARG A 118 4.68 -10.94 9.37
N THR A 119 3.67 -10.55 10.12
CA THR A 119 3.58 -10.89 11.55
C THR A 119 2.74 -12.16 11.67
N ALA A 120 3.24 -13.17 12.37
CA ALA A 120 2.44 -14.33 12.72
C ALA A 120 1.27 -13.87 13.61
N GLN A 121 0.06 -14.27 13.25
CA GLN A 121 -1.11 -14.02 14.08
C GLN A 121 -0.98 -14.95 15.29
N THR A 122 -0.57 -14.40 16.44
CA THR A 122 -0.55 -15.19 17.69
C THR A 122 -2.01 -15.53 18.00
N ARG A 123 -2.30 -16.83 18.11
CA ARG A 123 -3.63 -17.37 18.38
C ARG A 123 -4.00 -17.17 19.85
#